data_AF-A0A535LIV0-F1
#
_entry.id   AF-A0A535LIV0-F1
#
_cell.length_a   1.000
_cell.length_b   1.000
_cell.length_c   1.000
_cell.angle_alpha   90.00
_cell.angle_beta   90.00
_cell.angle_gamma   90.00
#
_symmetry.space_group_name_H-M   'P 1'
#
loop_
_entity.id
_entity.type
_entity.pdbx_description
1 polymer ?
#
loop_
_entity_poly.entity_id
_entity_poly.type
_entity_poly.pdbx_seq_one_letter_code
_entity_poly.pdbx_strand_id
1 'polypeptide(L)'
;MRTVVEADLEDLAVGAAVLGTGGGGNPYIGKLLAQQAIRQHGPVTLVDVDEVPDDALVVPSAMMGAPTVMVEKLPRGDEIIRAFRTLEEYLGRRITHTVSIEAGGLNSTTPFSVAAQMKIPLVDADGMGRAFPEIQMVTPTMFGISATPMALADEKGNTALITTVDNRWTERLARSITVDMGATAMIALSVLSGQQLKQSMVPGTI
;
A
#
# COMPACT_ATOMS: atom_id res chain seq x y z
N MET A 1 17.25 -9.66 5.33
CA MET A 1 17.19 -8.79 4.12
C MET A 1 17.42 -9.58 2.83
N ARG A 2 16.50 -9.46 1.87
CA ARG A 2 16.57 -10.03 0.50
C ARG A 2 16.44 -8.90 -0.53
N THR A 3 16.93 -9.12 -1.74
CA THR A 3 16.77 -8.16 -2.84
C THR A 3 15.80 -8.73 -3.86
N VAL A 4 14.78 -7.95 -4.22
CA VAL A 4 13.78 -8.31 -5.23
C VAL A 4 14.05 -7.53 -6.51
N VAL A 5 14.15 -8.25 -7.62
CA VAL A 5 14.39 -7.71 -8.97
C VAL A 5 13.13 -7.83 -9.83
N GLU A 6 13.19 -7.27 -11.04
CA GLU A 6 12.04 -7.23 -11.96
C GLU A 6 11.45 -8.63 -12.26
N ALA A 7 12.31 -9.62 -12.43
CA ALA A 7 11.91 -10.97 -12.81
C ALA A 7 11.10 -11.68 -11.71
N ASP A 8 11.39 -11.39 -10.44
CA ASP A 8 10.70 -11.99 -9.29
C ASP A 8 9.22 -11.58 -9.22
N LEU A 9 8.87 -10.45 -9.84
CA LEU A 9 7.49 -9.92 -9.83
C LEU A 9 6.51 -10.79 -10.64
N GLU A 10 6.99 -11.67 -11.53
CA GLU A 10 6.13 -12.64 -12.22
C GLU A 10 5.53 -13.63 -11.22
N ASP A 11 6.37 -14.25 -10.39
CA ASP A 11 5.94 -15.23 -9.39
C ASP A 11 5.14 -14.57 -8.27
N LEU A 12 5.55 -13.38 -7.84
CA LEU A 12 4.83 -12.58 -6.85
C LEU A 12 3.40 -12.27 -7.32
N ALA A 13 3.21 -11.87 -8.58
CA ALA A 13 1.88 -11.53 -9.09
C ALA A 13 0.94 -12.75 -9.12
N VAL A 14 1.48 -13.94 -9.42
CA VAL A 14 0.73 -15.20 -9.35
C VAL A 14 0.35 -15.53 -7.90
N GLY A 15 1.30 -15.45 -6.97
CA GLY A 15 1.05 -15.67 -5.55
C GLY A 15 0.00 -14.71 -4.99
N ALA A 16 0.14 -13.42 -5.27
CA ALA A 16 -0.82 -12.38 -4.88
C ALA A 16 -2.22 -12.61 -5.45
N ALA A 17 -2.34 -13.12 -6.68
CA ALA A 17 -3.63 -13.48 -7.26
C ALA A 17 -4.31 -14.63 -6.51
N VAL A 18 -3.54 -15.64 -6.09
CA VAL A 18 -4.04 -16.78 -5.31
C VAL A 18 -4.44 -16.34 -3.90
N LEU A 19 -3.57 -15.63 -3.18
CA LEU A 19 -3.83 -15.14 -1.83
C LEU A 19 -4.89 -14.04 -1.79
N GLY A 20 -5.06 -13.31 -2.90
CA GLY A 20 -6.07 -12.27 -3.05
C GLY A 20 -7.50 -12.78 -2.96
N THR A 21 -7.77 -14.08 -3.05
CA THR A 21 -9.14 -14.65 -2.95
C THR A 21 -10.16 -13.99 -3.89
N GLY A 22 -9.71 -13.50 -5.05
CA GLY A 22 -10.52 -12.77 -6.03
C GLY A 22 -10.58 -11.24 -5.85
N GLY A 23 -9.89 -10.68 -4.85
CA GLY A 23 -9.83 -9.25 -4.55
C GLY A 23 -8.42 -8.63 -4.70
N GLY A 24 -8.29 -7.39 -4.20
CA GLY A 24 -7.03 -6.65 -4.13
C GLY A 24 -6.52 -6.04 -5.44
N GLY A 25 -7.37 -5.95 -6.46
CA GLY A 25 -7.08 -5.31 -7.74
C GLY A 25 -6.43 -6.25 -8.77
N ASN A 26 -6.12 -5.70 -9.94
CA ASN A 26 -5.62 -6.49 -11.08
C ASN A 26 -4.11 -6.78 -10.92
N PRO A 27 -3.69 -8.04 -10.71
CA PRO A 27 -2.28 -8.40 -10.51
C PRO A 27 -1.41 -8.08 -11.74
N TYR A 28 -1.97 -8.16 -12.95
CA TYR A 28 -1.23 -7.85 -14.17
C TYR A 28 -0.83 -6.37 -14.23
N ILE A 29 -1.78 -5.47 -13.96
CA ILE A 29 -1.50 -4.02 -13.96
C ILE A 29 -0.51 -3.68 -12.85
N GLY A 30 -0.74 -4.21 -11.64
CA GLY A 30 0.15 -3.95 -10.50
C GLY A 30 1.59 -4.44 -10.75
N LYS A 31 1.74 -5.65 -11.31
CA LYS A 31 3.04 -6.19 -11.74
C LYS A 31 3.75 -5.26 -12.72
N LEU A 32 3.07 -4.81 -13.77
CA LEU A 32 3.68 -3.94 -14.78
C LEU A 32 4.18 -2.62 -14.17
N LEU A 33 3.41 -2.02 -13.26
CA LEU A 33 3.80 -0.80 -12.55
C LEU A 33 5.04 -1.04 -11.67
N ALA A 34 5.05 -2.13 -10.91
CA ALA A 34 6.18 -2.52 -10.07
C ALA A 34 7.44 -2.83 -10.89
N GLN A 35 7.32 -3.56 -12.00
CA GLN A 35 8.41 -3.86 -12.92
C GLN A 35 8.99 -2.58 -13.54
N GLN A 36 8.13 -1.66 -13.97
CA GLN A 36 8.57 -0.35 -14.47
C GLN A 36 9.31 0.44 -13.38
N ALA A 37 8.80 0.48 -12.16
CA ALA A 37 9.45 1.17 -11.05
C ALA A 37 10.82 0.59 -10.72
N ILE A 38 10.94 -0.75 -10.69
CA ILE A 38 12.23 -1.43 -10.49
C ILE A 38 13.19 -1.15 -11.65
N ARG A 39 12.74 -1.15 -12.91
CA ARG A 39 13.59 -0.79 -14.05
C ARG A 39 14.13 0.63 -13.97
N GLN A 40 13.29 1.58 -13.58
CA GLN A 40 13.64 3.00 -13.59
C GLN A 40 14.47 3.41 -12.39
N HIS A 41 14.23 2.79 -11.24
CA HIS A 41 14.83 3.23 -9.99
C HIS A 41 15.81 2.19 -9.42
N GLY A 42 15.69 0.92 -9.76
CA GLY A 42 16.52 -0.16 -9.24
C GLY A 42 15.75 -1.12 -8.33
N PRO A 43 16.41 -2.19 -7.87
CA PRO A 43 15.78 -3.27 -7.12
C PRO A 43 15.27 -2.81 -5.74
N VAL A 44 14.36 -3.61 -5.17
CA VAL A 44 13.75 -3.36 -3.87
C VAL A 44 14.44 -4.19 -2.79
N THR A 45 14.76 -3.55 -1.67
CA THR A 45 15.20 -4.25 -0.46
C THR A 45 13.98 -4.74 0.30
N LEU A 46 13.85 -6.05 0.46
CA LEU A 46 12.85 -6.72 1.28
C LEU A 46 13.45 -7.05 2.64
N VAL A 47 12.76 -6.70 3.72
CA VAL A 47 13.20 -6.94 5.11
C VAL A 47 12.16 -7.73 5.87
N ASP A 48 12.61 -8.62 6.75
CA ASP A 48 11.71 -9.33 7.66
C ASP A 48 11.17 -8.36 8.73
N VAL A 49 10.00 -8.66 9.29
CA VAL A 49 9.34 -7.83 10.32
C VAL A 49 10.25 -7.56 11.53
N ASP A 50 11.07 -8.54 11.92
CA ASP A 50 12.01 -8.43 13.05
C ASP A 50 13.21 -7.52 12.77
N GLU A 51 13.53 -7.27 11.49
CA GLU A 51 14.62 -6.37 11.08
C GLU A 51 14.22 -4.88 11.16
N VAL A 52 12.93 -4.58 11.33
CA VAL A 52 12.43 -3.21 11.36
C VAL A 52 12.70 -2.57 12.74
N PRO A 53 13.33 -1.38 12.83
CA PRO A 53 13.52 -0.67 14.09
C PRO A 53 12.19 -0.30 14.76
N ASP A 54 12.10 -0.40 16.08
CA ASP A 54 10.84 -0.16 16.81
C ASP A 54 10.26 1.25 16.62
N ASP A 55 11.13 2.25 16.40
CA ASP A 55 10.79 3.65 16.18
C ASP A 55 10.63 4.02 14.69
N ALA A 56 10.71 3.05 13.79
CA ALA A 56 10.49 3.23 12.37
C ALA A 56 9.10 3.81 12.08
N LEU A 57 8.98 4.60 11.02
CA LEU A 57 7.70 5.06 10.47
C LEU A 57 7.36 4.19 9.26
N VAL A 58 6.40 3.29 9.43
CA VAL A 58 5.99 2.29 8.44
C VAL A 58 4.61 2.67 7.91
N VAL A 59 4.44 2.73 6.59
CA VAL A 59 3.17 3.10 5.97
C VAL A 59 2.76 2.07 4.91
N PRO A 60 1.62 1.40 5.11
CA PRO A 60 0.97 0.59 4.09
C PRO A 60 0.55 1.40 2.87
N SER A 61 0.70 0.81 1.69
CA SER A 61 0.15 1.33 0.43
C SER A 61 -0.97 0.45 -0.09
N ALA A 62 -1.99 1.06 -0.69
CA ALA A 62 -3.05 0.34 -1.36
C ALA A 62 -3.69 1.17 -2.48
N MET A 63 -4.55 0.53 -3.25
CA MET A 63 -5.53 1.18 -4.12
C MET A 63 -6.92 1.02 -3.52
N MET A 64 -7.68 2.12 -3.54
CA MET A 64 -9.10 2.14 -3.27
C MET A 64 -9.87 2.42 -4.56
N GLY A 65 -11.00 1.75 -4.73
CA GLY A 65 -11.92 2.01 -5.83
C GLY A 65 -12.34 0.74 -6.56
N ALA A 66 -12.78 0.91 -7.81
CA ALA A 66 -13.25 -0.18 -8.65
C ALA A 66 -12.10 -0.80 -9.47
N PRO A 67 -11.74 -2.08 -9.27
CA PRO A 67 -10.71 -2.74 -10.06
C PRO A 67 -10.98 -2.75 -11.57
N THR A 68 -12.25 -2.80 -11.97
CA THR A 68 -12.66 -2.78 -13.38
C THR A 68 -12.30 -1.47 -14.07
N VAL A 69 -12.40 -0.34 -13.37
CA VAL A 69 -12.07 0.98 -13.92
C VAL A 69 -10.57 1.08 -14.25
N MET A 70 -9.70 0.38 -13.50
CA MET A 70 -8.27 0.40 -13.75
C MET A 70 -7.86 -0.14 -15.12
N VAL A 71 -8.72 -0.96 -15.76
CA VAL A 71 -8.44 -1.50 -17.10
C VAL A 71 -8.53 -0.42 -18.18
N GLU A 72 -9.38 0.60 -17.97
CA GLU A 72 -9.58 1.71 -18.92
C GLU A 72 -8.85 2.99 -18.47
N LYS A 73 -8.72 3.18 -17.15
CA LYS A 73 -8.08 4.31 -16.51
C LYS A 73 -6.80 3.85 -15.81
N LEU A 74 -5.77 3.59 -16.62
CA LEU A 74 -4.49 3.09 -16.13
C LEU A 74 -3.83 4.07 -15.14
N PRO A 75 -3.22 3.57 -14.05
CA PRO A 75 -2.43 4.41 -13.16
C PRO A 75 -1.24 5.03 -13.90
N ARG A 76 -0.95 6.29 -13.57
CA ARG A 76 0.22 7.02 -14.05
C ARG A 76 1.52 6.52 -13.41
N GLY A 77 1.44 6.00 -12.18
CA GLY A 77 2.56 5.40 -11.43
C GLY A 77 3.15 6.29 -10.34
N ASP A 78 2.72 7.55 -10.24
CA ASP A 78 3.20 8.55 -9.28
C ASP A 78 2.13 8.94 -8.22
N GLU A 79 0.90 8.45 -8.35
CA GLU A 79 -0.20 8.71 -7.42
C GLU A 79 0.13 8.27 -6.01
N ILE A 80 0.58 7.02 -5.84
CA ILE A 80 0.92 6.50 -4.52
C ILE A 80 2.07 7.28 -3.88
N ILE A 81 3.02 7.76 -4.69
CA ILE A 81 4.12 8.60 -4.21
C ILE A 81 3.57 9.95 -3.74
N ARG A 82 2.63 10.55 -4.48
CA ARG A 82 1.95 11.78 -4.05
C ARG A 82 1.21 11.58 -2.72
N ALA A 83 0.49 10.48 -2.55
CA ALA A 83 -0.16 10.16 -1.27
C ALA A 83 0.85 10.02 -0.12
N PHE A 84 1.97 9.33 -0.33
CA PHE A 84 3.05 9.21 0.66
C PHE A 84 3.68 10.57 0.99
N ARG A 85 3.92 11.43 -0.01
CA ARG A 85 4.47 12.78 0.21
C ARG A 85 3.52 13.67 0.99
N THR A 86 2.23 13.68 0.64
CA THR A 86 1.20 14.42 1.41
C THR A 86 1.15 13.96 2.87
N LEU A 87 1.30 12.66 3.10
CA LEU A 87 1.36 12.12 4.46
C LEU A 87 2.64 12.51 5.20
N GLU A 88 3.81 12.45 4.55
CA GLU A 88 5.09 12.93 5.12
C GLU A 88 5.02 14.42 5.51
N GLU A 89 4.42 15.26 4.64
CA GLU A 89 4.23 16.69 4.88
C GLU A 89 3.36 16.94 6.13
N TYR A 90 2.25 16.20 6.26
CA TYR A 90 1.39 16.29 7.43
C TYR A 90 2.07 15.82 8.72
N LEU A 91 2.82 14.71 8.65
CA LEU A 91 3.53 14.13 9.80
C LEU A 91 4.78 14.94 10.19
N GLY A 92 5.30 15.79 9.30
CA GLY A 92 6.55 16.51 9.49
C GLY A 92 7.79 15.59 9.58
N ARG A 93 7.67 14.33 9.15
CA ARG A 93 8.73 13.31 9.21
C ARG A 93 8.67 12.41 7.98
N ARG A 94 9.82 11.84 7.62
CA ARG A 94 9.96 10.95 6.48
C ARG A 94 9.50 9.54 6.80
N ILE A 95 8.76 8.93 5.87
CA ILE A 95 8.39 7.52 5.92
C ILE A 95 9.67 6.70 5.68
N THR A 96 9.89 5.71 6.52
CA THR A 96 11.13 4.93 6.52
C THR A 96 10.98 3.58 5.85
N HIS A 97 9.78 3.01 5.86
CA HIS A 97 9.46 1.69 5.35
C HIS A 97 8.06 1.70 4.75
N THR A 98 7.82 0.84 3.77
CA THR A 98 6.48 0.54 3.28
C THR A 98 6.18 -0.95 3.42
N VAL A 99 4.91 -1.30 3.37
CA VAL A 99 4.40 -2.65 3.57
C VAL A 99 3.11 -2.79 2.76
N SER A 100 2.72 -4.01 2.43
CA SER A 100 1.39 -4.20 1.84
C SER A 100 0.32 -4.06 2.93
N ILE A 101 -0.83 -3.49 2.60
CA ILE A 101 -1.98 -3.53 3.53
C ILE A 101 -2.71 -4.87 3.47
N GLU A 102 -2.58 -5.61 2.37
CA GLU A 102 -3.28 -6.87 2.14
C GLU A 102 -2.58 -7.73 1.09
N ALA A 103 -2.60 -9.05 1.27
CA ALA A 103 -2.21 -9.97 0.19
C ALA A 103 -3.32 -9.99 -0.89
N GLY A 104 -3.10 -9.28 -2.00
CA GLY A 104 -4.06 -9.13 -3.09
C GLY A 104 -3.43 -8.56 -4.35
N GLY A 105 -4.04 -8.79 -5.52
CA GLY A 105 -3.36 -8.66 -6.81
C GLY A 105 -2.50 -7.38 -7.00
N LEU A 106 -3.14 -6.21 -7.08
CA LEU A 106 -2.45 -4.93 -7.20
C LEU A 106 -1.90 -4.42 -5.86
N ASN A 107 -2.59 -4.68 -4.76
CA ASN A 107 -2.20 -4.18 -3.44
C ASN A 107 -0.94 -4.85 -2.88
N SER A 108 -0.57 -6.06 -3.34
CA SER A 108 0.71 -6.71 -3.04
C SER A 108 1.86 -6.20 -3.90
N THR A 109 1.58 -5.64 -5.08
CA THR A 109 2.63 -5.16 -6.01
C THR A 109 2.89 -3.66 -5.88
N THR A 110 1.87 -2.87 -5.49
CA THR A 110 2.00 -1.42 -5.28
C THR A 110 3.11 -1.01 -4.30
N PRO A 111 3.34 -1.71 -3.16
CA PRO A 111 4.44 -1.38 -2.25
C PRO A 111 5.82 -1.45 -2.91
N PHE A 112 6.03 -2.28 -3.93
CA PHE A 112 7.29 -2.35 -4.68
C PHE A 112 7.54 -1.06 -5.46
N SER A 113 6.49 -0.48 -6.06
CA SER A 113 6.57 0.81 -6.73
C SER A 113 6.95 1.93 -5.77
N VAL A 114 6.40 1.91 -4.55
CA VAL A 114 6.74 2.85 -3.48
C VAL A 114 8.20 2.67 -3.06
N ALA A 115 8.60 1.46 -2.69
CA ALA A 115 9.94 1.14 -2.22
C ALA A 115 11.02 1.53 -3.25
N ALA A 116 10.81 1.16 -4.52
CA ALA A 116 11.75 1.47 -5.60
C ALA A 116 11.89 2.99 -5.83
N GLN A 117 10.78 3.73 -5.87
CA GLN A 117 10.77 5.18 -6.14
C GLN A 117 11.24 6.02 -4.95
N MET A 118 10.82 5.67 -3.73
CA MET A 118 11.16 6.43 -2.51
C MET A 118 12.48 6.00 -1.87
N LYS A 119 13.11 4.90 -2.33
CA LYS A 119 14.36 4.37 -1.76
C LYS A 119 14.23 3.98 -0.30
N ILE A 120 13.12 3.31 0.01
CA ILE A 120 12.83 2.77 1.34
C ILE A 120 12.63 1.26 1.27
N PRO A 121 12.96 0.49 2.32
CA PRO A 121 12.71 -0.94 2.33
C PRO A 121 11.22 -1.28 2.32
N LEU A 122 10.91 -2.42 1.69
CA LEU A 122 9.63 -3.10 1.79
C LEU A 122 9.70 -4.14 2.90
N VAL A 123 8.70 -4.19 3.77
CA VAL A 123 8.58 -5.22 4.81
C VAL A 123 7.86 -6.44 4.23
N ASP A 124 8.39 -7.65 4.48
CA ASP A 124 7.74 -8.93 4.20
C ASP A 124 6.61 -9.21 5.20
N ALA A 125 5.51 -8.50 5.00
CA ALA A 125 4.28 -8.65 5.76
C ALA A 125 3.10 -8.02 5.00
N ASP A 126 1.90 -8.33 5.46
CA ASP A 126 0.70 -7.59 5.11
C ASP A 126 -0.31 -7.48 6.27
N GLY A 127 -1.36 -6.70 6.07
CA GLY A 127 -2.34 -6.39 7.10
C GLY A 127 -3.43 -7.43 7.28
N MET A 128 -3.48 -8.54 6.52
CA MET A 128 -4.58 -9.52 6.65
C MET A 128 -4.27 -10.96 6.19
N GLY A 129 -3.21 -11.19 5.41
CA GLY A 129 -2.88 -12.46 4.76
C GLY A 129 -3.75 -12.80 3.54
N ARG A 130 -4.70 -11.93 3.19
CA ARG A 130 -5.63 -12.06 2.05
C ARG A 130 -6.27 -10.71 1.72
N ALA A 131 -6.97 -10.61 0.59
CA ALA A 131 -7.75 -9.42 0.29
C ALA A 131 -9.08 -9.35 1.08
N PHE A 132 -9.55 -8.14 1.31
CA PHE A 132 -10.81 -7.84 2.00
C PHE A 132 -11.52 -6.58 1.46
N PRO A 133 -12.82 -6.37 1.77
CA PRO A 133 -13.59 -5.26 1.18
C PRO A 133 -13.36 -3.87 1.78
N GLU A 134 -13.14 -3.73 3.08
CA GLU A 134 -13.17 -2.44 3.79
C GLU A 134 -11.98 -2.25 4.74
N ILE A 135 -11.47 -1.02 4.86
CA ILE A 135 -10.25 -0.68 5.62
C ILE A 135 -10.24 -1.23 7.05
N GLN A 136 -11.36 -1.19 7.77
CA GLN A 136 -11.41 -1.64 9.17
C GLN A 136 -11.24 -3.16 9.36
N MET A 137 -11.20 -3.95 8.28
CA MET A 137 -11.10 -5.40 8.36
C MET A 137 -9.65 -5.90 8.51
N VAL A 138 -8.66 -5.01 8.44
CA VAL A 138 -7.24 -5.36 8.62
C VAL A 138 -6.88 -5.63 10.07
N THR A 139 -5.88 -6.47 10.27
CA THR A 139 -5.28 -6.81 11.57
C THR A 139 -4.85 -5.56 12.36
N PRO A 140 -4.17 -4.51 11.82
CA PRO A 140 -3.94 -3.25 12.53
C PRO A 140 -5.17 -2.66 13.24
N THR A 141 -6.36 -2.75 12.63
CA THR A 141 -7.59 -2.23 13.25
C THR A 141 -7.95 -3.01 14.52
N MET A 142 -7.73 -4.33 14.54
CA MET A 142 -7.96 -5.16 15.74
C MET A 142 -7.01 -4.81 16.89
N PHE A 143 -5.82 -4.31 16.59
CA PHE A 143 -4.85 -3.81 17.57
C PHE A 143 -5.07 -2.33 17.94
N GLY A 144 -6.20 -1.74 17.52
CA GLY A 144 -6.55 -0.35 17.85
C GLY A 144 -5.78 0.71 17.05
N ILE A 145 -5.15 0.32 15.95
CA ILE A 145 -4.42 1.26 15.08
C ILE A 145 -5.41 2.00 14.18
N SER A 146 -5.33 3.33 14.20
CA SER A 146 -6.15 4.19 13.35
C SER A 146 -5.67 4.13 11.91
N ALA A 147 -6.60 4.06 10.97
CA ALA A 147 -6.31 4.21 9.54
C ALA A 147 -5.93 5.65 9.17
N THR A 148 -6.16 6.61 10.07
CA THR A 148 -5.86 8.03 9.86
C THR A 148 -4.67 8.53 10.69
N PRO A 149 -3.93 9.55 10.22
CA PRO A 149 -4.14 10.32 8.98
C PRO A 149 -3.99 9.45 7.73
N MET A 150 -4.93 9.60 6.79
CA MET A 150 -4.92 8.88 5.51
C MET A 150 -4.78 9.89 4.38
N ALA A 151 -3.85 9.63 3.48
CA ALA A 151 -3.69 10.39 2.24
C ALA A 151 -4.22 9.58 1.05
N LEU A 152 -4.88 10.28 0.13
CA LEU A 152 -5.38 9.76 -1.14
C LEU A 152 -4.80 10.59 -2.28
N ALA A 153 -4.55 9.96 -3.43
CA ALA A 153 -4.12 10.66 -4.63
C ALA A 153 -4.69 10.01 -5.90
N ASP A 154 -4.98 10.84 -6.89
CA ASP A 154 -5.44 10.43 -8.22
C ASP A 154 -4.40 10.70 -9.31
N GLU A 155 -4.65 10.18 -10.52
CA GLU A 155 -3.76 10.29 -11.68
C GLU A 155 -3.65 11.73 -12.21
N LYS A 156 -4.66 12.56 -11.93
CA LYS A 156 -4.71 13.99 -12.31
C LYS A 156 -3.79 14.83 -11.43
N GLY A 157 -3.41 14.31 -10.27
CA GLY A 157 -2.53 14.96 -9.30
C GLY A 157 -3.24 15.67 -8.16
N ASN A 158 -4.53 15.41 -7.99
CA ASN A 158 -5.22 15.81 -6.78
C ASN A 158 -4.74 14.94 -5.62
N THR A 159 -4.63 15.56 -4.45
CA THR A 159 -4.41 14.84 -3.20
C THR A 159 -5.45 15.27 -2.17
N ALA A 160 -5.80 14.37 -1.26
CA ALA A 160 -6.64 14.65 -0.12
C ALA A 160 -6.04 14.00 1.12
N LEU A 161 -6.16 14.65 2.27
CA LEU A 161 -5.81 14.08 3.55
C LEU A 161 -7.02 14.11 4.46
N ILE A 162 -7.33 12.98 5.11
CA ILE A 162 -8.47 12.85 6.01
C ILE A 162 -8.02 12.39 7.39
N THR A 163 -8.67 12.94 8.41
CA THR A 163 -8.63 12.49 9.80
C THR A 163 -10.05 12.23 10.24
N THR A 164 -10.32 11.07 10.81
CA THR A 164 -11.69 10.64 11.11
C THR A 164 -11.79 10.07 12.52
N VAL A 165 -13.01 9.95 13.01
CA VAL A 165 -13.28 9.51 14.39
C VAL A 165 -13.02 8.01 14.59
N ASP A 166 -13.13 7.20 13.54
CA ASP A 166 -12.80 5.77 13.53
C ASP A 166 -12.52 5.29 12.09
N ASN A 167 -12.10 4.03 11.96
CA ASN A 167 -11.74 3.40 10.68
C ASN A 167 -12.95 3.17 9.76
N ARG A 168 -14.17 3.04 10.31
CA ARG A 168 -15.40 2.92 9.48
C ARG A 168 -15.75 4.24 8.83
N TRP A 169 -15.55 5.36 9.54
CA TRP A 169 -15.67 6.70 8.97
C TRP A 169 -14.56 6.99 7.98
N THR A 170 -13.34 6.48 8.21
CA THR A 170 -12.26 6.57 7.21
C THR A 170 -12.69 5.92 5.90
N GLU A 171 -13.14 4.66 5.93
CA GLU A 171 -13.65 3.93 4.77
C GLU A 171 -14.75 4.72 4.04
N ARG A 172 -15.76 5.18 4.80
CA ARG A 172 -16.91 5.89 4.23
C ARG A 172 -16.50 7.18 3.51
N LEU A 173 -15.67 8.01 4.13
CA LEU A 173 -15.26 9.29 3.54
C LEU A 173 -14.25 9.10 2.41
N ALA A 174 -13.28 8.20 2.57
CA ALA A 174 -12.31 7.85 1.54
C ALA A 174 -12.99 7.34 0.26
N ARG A 175 -14.01 6.48 0.39
CA ARG A 175 -14.80 6.02 -0.76
C ARG A 175 -15.54 7.14 -1.45
N SER A 176 -16.13 8.08 -0.70
CA SER A 176 -16.81 9.24 -1.28
C SER A 176 -15.85 10.10 -2.12
N ILE A 177 -14.65 10.37 -1.59
CA ILE A 177 -13.60 11.12 -2.31
C ILE A 177 -13.14 10.35 -3.55
N THR A 178 -12.97 9.03 -3.43
CA THR A 178 -12.52 8.16 -4.53
C THR A 178 -13.48 8.19 -5.72
N VAL A 179 -14.79 8.36 -5.50
CA VAL A 179 -15.77 8.52 -6.58
C VAL A 179 -15.42 9.74 -7.45
N ASP A 180 -15.21 10.90 -6.83
CA ASP A 180 -14.90 12.15 -7.53
C ASP A 180 -13.50 12.14 -8.17
N MET A 181 -12.57 11.35 -7.63
CA MET A 181 -11.27 11.07 -8.26
C MET A 181 -11.37 10.20 -9.52
N GLY A 182 -12.58 9.81 -9.96
CA GLY A 182 -12.80 8.94 -11.10
C GLY A 182 -12.75 7.47 -10.69
N ALA A 183 -13.44 7.14 -9.59
CA ALA A 183 -13.68 5.81 -9.06
C ALA A 183 -12.44 4.97 -8.66
N THR A 184 -11.26 5.59 -8.65
CA THR A 184 -9.98 4.95 -8.31
C THR A 184 -9.03 5.98 -7.69
N ALA A 185 -8.35 5.60 -6.62
CA ALA A 185 -7.34 6.41 -5.95
C ALA A 185 -6.28 5.52 -5.30
N MET A 186 -5.04 5.98 -5.24
CA MET A 186 -3.99 5.35 -4.43
C MET A 186 -4.02 5.94 -3.02
N ILE A 187 -3.85 5.10 -2.01
CA ILE A 187 -3.98 5.46 -0.61
C ILE A 187 -2.76 5.08 0.21
N ALA A 188 -2.40 5.97 1.13
CA ALA A 188 -1.40 5.77 2.17
C ALA A 188 -2.12 5.95 3.52
N LEU A 189 -2.10 4.91 4.36
CA LEU A 189 -2.97 4.80 5.53
C LEU A 189 -2.29 4.04 6.66
N SER A 190 -2.93 4.02 7.83
CA SER A 190 -2.56 3.15 8.95
C SER A 190 -1.09 3.29 9.35
N VAL A 191 -0.66 4.52 9.65
CA VAL A 191 0.73 4.81 10.04
C VAL A 191 1.11 3.97 11.27
N LEU A 192 2.13 3.14 11.16
CA LEU A 192 2.62 2.29 12.24
C LEU A 192 4.01 2.72 12.70
N SER A 193 4.27 2.56 14.00
CA SER A 193 5.64 2.36 14.47
C SER A 193 6.15 0.97 14.09
N GLY A 194 7.47 0.75 14.09
CA GLY A 194 8.00 -0.61 13.90
C GLY A 194 7.57 -1.58 15.01
N GLN A 195 7.37 -1.09 16.24
CA GLN A 195 6.79 -1.91 17.31
C GLN A 195 5.35 -2.33 17.00
N GLN A 196 4.52 -1.41 16.51
CA GLN A 196 3.13 -1.70 16.13
C GLN A 196 3.08 -2.68 14.95
N LEU A 197 3.93 -2.48 13.94
CA LEU A 197 4.10 -3.40 12.81
C LEU A 197 4.33 -4.84 13.30
N LYS A 198 5.30 -5.05 14.21
CA LYS A 198 5.63 -6.38 14.76
C LYS A 198 4.47 -7.04 15.52
N GLN A 199 3.63 -6.23 16.15
CA GLN A 199 2.51 -6.72 16.94
C GLN A 199 1.29 -7.02 16.07
N SER A 200 1.07 -6.23 15.02
CA SER A 200 -0.23 -6.19 14.35
C SER A 200 -0.27 -6.76 12.95
N MET A 201 0.88 -6.96 12.27
CA MET A 201 0.91 -7.41 10.88
C MET A 201 1.15 -8.91 10.76
N VAL A 202 0.74 -9.49 9.62
CA VAL A 202 0.97 -10.91 9.29
C VAL A 202 2.31 -11.03 8.55
N PRO A 203 3.35 -11.65 9.13
CA PRO A 203 4.67 -11.77 8.51
C PRO A 203 4.73 -12.84 7.42
N GLY A 204 5.67 -12.71 6.48
CA GLY A 204 6.03 -13.76 5.53
C GLY A 204 5.01 -13.99 4.42
N THR A 205 4.42 -12.91 3.91
CA THR A 205 3.33 -12.95 2.92
C THR A 205 3.72 -12.43 1.54
N ILE A 206 4.98 -11.98 1.37
CA ILE A 206 5.56 -11.49 0.11
C ILE A 206 6.57 -12.49 -0.47
#